data_AF-K2EG72-F1
#
_entry.id   AF-K2EG72-F1
#
_cell.length_a   1.000
_cell.length_b   1.000
_cell.length_c   1.000
_cell.angle_alpha   90.00
_cell.angle_beta   90.00
_cell.angle_gamma   90.00
#
_symmetry.space_group_name_H-M   'P 1'
#
loop_
_entity.id
_entity.type
_entity.pdbx_description
1 polymer ?
#
loop_
_entity_poly.entity_id
_entity_poly.type
_entity_poly.pdbx_seq_one_letter_code
_entity_poly.pdbx_strand_id
1 'polypeptide(L)'
;MPPLANPDNPAFLSAVDHLTKRLQQAYGKRKTWPAFATRLNTHLPRLCLELAHLYGERADFDGIVERLLHTAFAAWSERPGTLKQQDEIREAAPDWFQSEKMLGAVCYVDLFAGDFKGLEAQIPYFQELGLTYLHLMPPYLCPEPHNDGGYAVSSYRDVKPSLGTMTDFKRVLAKLRAAGISVVLDFVFNHTSDEHHWAIAARQNDAKYRNYYYVFDDRSQPDAYERNTREIFPDEHPGAFSQLPDGRWVWTTFHSYQWDLNYSNPEVFEAMAGEMLFIANLGVDFLRMDAVAFVWKRLGTSCENLPEAHHLLRAYNALTRIAAPSLLFKSEAIVTPDAVAAYIAPEECQISYNPLQMALLWNTLATREVNLLQQALTRRHALPEHTAWVNYVRSHDDIGWTFADEDAIELGIVGFDHRQFLNRFYVNRFEGSFARGVPFQDNPATG
;
A
#
# COMPACT_ATOMS: atom_id res chain seq x y z
N MET A 1 -13.27 11.72 21.30
CA MET A 1 -13.64 11.46 19.90
C MET A 1 -14.39 12.67 19.38
N PRO A 2 -14.12 13.13 18.16
CA PRO A 2 -14.89 14.22 17.56
C PRO A 2 -16.38 13.86 17.50
N PRO A 3 -17.31 14.83 17.64
CA PRO A 3 -18.75 14.57 17.58
C PRO A 3 -19.19 13.81 16.33
N LEU A 4 -18.48 13.99 15.21
CA LEU A 4 -18.73 13.32 13.92
C LEU A 4 -18.15 11.89 13.82
N ALA A 5 -17.34 11.45 14.78
CA ALA A 5 -16.85 10.08 14.86
C ALA A 5 -17.81 9.13 15.60
N ASN A 6 -19.11 9.49 15.63
CA ASN A 6 -20.17 8.65 16.16
C ASN A 6 -21.25 8.47 15.07
N PRO A 7 -21.44 7.26 14.52
CA PRO A 7 -22.37 7.01 13.43
C PRO A 7 -23.84 7.24 13.83
N ASP A 8 -24.17 7.15 15.12
CA ASP A 8 -25.52 7.40 15.64
C ASP A 8 -25.79 8.88 15.94
N ASN A 9 -24.82 9.76 15.69
CA ASN A 9 -25.00 11.20 15.92
C ASN A 9 -25.96 11.79 14.85
N PRO A 10 -27.08 12.43 15.25
CA PRO A 10 -27.99 13.07 14.29
C PRO A 10 -27.32 14.11 13.37
N ALA A 11 -26.29 14.81 13.87
CA ALA A 11 -25.51 15.75 13.06
C ALA A 11 -24.69 15.05 11.98
N PHE A 12 -24.14 13.87 12.29
CA PHE A 12 -23.41 13.05 11.32
C PHE A 12 -24.32 12.54 10.20
N LEU A 13 -25.48 11.96 10.57
CA LEU A 13 -26.47 11.49 9.60
C LEU A 13 -26.99 12.63 8.71
N SER A 14 -27.25 13.80 9.30
CA SER A 14 -27.67 14.99 8.54
C SER A 14 -26.60 15.48 7.57
N ALA A 15 -25.31 15.38 7.92
CA ALA A 15 -24.21 15.77 7.03
C ALA A 15 -24.10 14.83 5.83
N VAL A 16 -24.18 13.51 6.06
CA VAL A 16 -24.20 12.48 5.01
C VAL A 16 -25.38 12.69 4.04
N ASP A 17 -26.58 12.95 4.56
CA ASP A 17 -27.76 13.25 3.75
C ASP A 17 -27.58 14.53 2.92
N HIS A 18 -26.98 15.57 3.51
CA HIS A 18 -26.74 16.83 2.83
C HIS A 18 -25.77 16.67 1.65
N LEU A 19 -24.65 15.97 1.85
CA LEU A 19 -23.67 15.65 0.81
C LEU A 19 -24.32 14.86 -0.34
N THR A 20 -25.11 13.85 -0.01
CA THR A 20 -25.83 13.03 -1.00
C THR A 20 -26.77 13.87 -1.86
N LYS A 21 -27.54 14.79 -1.25
CA LYS A 21 -28.45 15.69 -1.98
C LYS A 21 -27.70 16.64 -2.91
N ARG A 22 -26.55 17.17 -2.48
CA ARG A 22 -25.71 18.04 -3.31
C ARG A 22 -25.18 17.32 -4.55
N LEU A 23 -24.69 16.09 -4.38
CA LEU A 23 -24.26 15.27 -5.52
C LEU A 23 -25.42 14.89 -6.45
N GLN A 24 -26.58 14.53 -5.89
CA GLN A 24 -27.80 14.27 -6.67
C GLN A 24 -28.22 15.49 -7.50
N GLN A 25 -28.11 16.69 -6.94
CA GLN A 25 -28.39 17.92 -7.68
C GLN A 25 -27.37 18.15 -8.81
N ALA A 26 -26.09 17.92 -8.55
CA ALA A 26 -25.01 18.11 -9.53
C ALA A 26 -25.06 17.08 -10.67
N TYR A 27 -25.34 15.81 -10.36
CA TYR A 27 -25.11 14.69 -11.27
C TYR A 27 -26.31 13.81 -11.54
N GLY A 28 -27.46 14.04 -10.91
CA GLY A 28 -28.64 13.18 -10.98
C GLY A 28 -29.18 12.89 -12.38
N LYS A 29 -28.86 13.74 -13.37
CA LYS A 29 -29.24 13.58 -14.78
C LYS A 29 -28.22 12.81 -15.62
N ARG A 30 -27.06 12.46 -15.06
CA ARG A 30 -25.99 11.73 -15.77
C ARG A 30 -26.37 10.25 -15.86
N LYS A 31 -26.11 9.62 -17.02
CA LYS A 31 -26.40 8.19 -17.23
C LYS A 31 -25.65 7.27 -16.25
N THR A 32 -24.47 7.68 -15.81
CA THR A 32 -23.62 6.94 -14.86
C THR A 32 -24.06 7.09 -13.40
N TRP A 33 -24.98 8.02 -13.11
CA TRP A 33 -25.38 8.34 -11.75
C TRP A 33 -26.09 7.20 -11.00
N PRO A 34 -27.05 6.45 -11.57
CA PRO A 34 -27.84 5.49 -10.77
C PRO A 34 -26.99 4.46 -10.01
N ALA A 35 -26.04 3.80 -10.68
CA ALA A 35 -25.15 2.83 -10.05
C ALA A 35 -24.23 3.48 -9.00
N PHE A 36 -23.73 4.68 -9.28
CA PHE A 36 -22.93 5.45 -8.33
C PHE A 36 -23.74 5.83 -7.09
N ALA A 37 -24.98 6.29 -7.27
CA ALA A 37 -25.87 6.72 -6.20
C ALA A 37 -26.22 5.56 -5.25
N THR A 38 -26.48 4.36 -5.80
CA THR A 38 -26.70 3.16 -4.99
C THR A 38 -25.50 2.90 -4.07
N ARG A 39 -24.29 2.86 -4.62
CA ARG A 39 -23.07 2.61 -3.83
C ARG A 39 -22.74 3.76 -2.88
N LEU A 40 -22.99 5.00 -3.31
CA LEU A 40 -22.83 6.19 -2.47
C LEU A 40 -23.71 6.08 -1.23
N ASN A 41 -24.99 5.75 -1.37
CA ASN A 41 -25.90 5.60 -0.23
C ASN A 41 -25.44 4.50 0.74
N THR A 42 -24.86 3.42 0.22
CA THR A 42 -24.36 2.30 1.05
C THR A 42 -23.06 2.63 1.77
N HIS A 43 -22.09 3.25 1.09
CA HIS A 43 -20.71 3.35 1.59
C HIS A 43 -20.31 4.74 2.07
N LEU A 44 -21.07 5.79 1.75
CA LEU A 44 -20.79 7.15 2.21
C LEU A 44 -20.76 7.27 3.75
N PRO A 45 -21.67 6.65 4.52
CA PRO A 45 -21.59 6.70 5.98
C PRO A 45 -20.25 6.19 6.49
N ARG A 46 -19.76 5.04 6.00
CA ARG A 46 -18.46 4.50 6.40
C ARG A 46 -17.33 5.43 6.00
N LEU A 47 -17.33 5.94 4.75
CA LEU A 47 -16.31 6.89 4.28
C LEU A 47 -16.24 8.13 5.17
N CYS A 48 -17.39 8.74 5.48
CA CYS A 48 -17.46 9.91 6.36
C CYS A 48 -16.97 9.60 7.77
N LEU A 49 -17.31 8.43 8.32
CA LEU A 49 -16.88 8.04 9.66
C LEU A 49 -15.36 7.90 9.74
N GLU A 50 -14.75 7.18 8.80
CA GLU A 50 -13.30 6.98 8.75
C GLU A 50 -12.55 8.30 8.55
N LEU A 51 -13.05 9.18 7.67
CA LEU A 51 -12.49 10.52 7.49
C LEU A 51 -12.70 11.41 8.72
N ALA A 52 -13.79 11.25 9.47
CA ALA A 52 -14.04 12.03 10.68
C ALA A 52 -13.06 11.67 11.81
N HIS A 53 -12.58 10.43 11.87
CA HIS A 53 -11.50 10.04 12.79
C HIS A 53 -10.17 10.76 12.48
N LEU A 54 -9.92 11.10 11.21
CA LEU A 54 -8.70 11.78 10.78
C LEU A 54 -8.82 13.31 10.81
N TYR A 55 -9.96 13.84 10.36
CA TYR A 55 -10.12 15.25 10.01
C TYR A 55 -11.41 15.88 10.56
N GLY A 56 -12.20 15.16 11.36
CA GLY A 56 -13.55 15.57 11.77
C GLY A 56 -13.61 16.81 12.68
N GLU A 57 -12.48 17.25 13.23
CA GLU A 57 -12.40 18.49 14.02
C GLU A 57 -12.19 19.74 13.13
N ARG A 58 -11.95 19.56 11.84
CA ARG A 58 -11.75 20.68 10.91
C ARG A 58 -13.06 21.36 10.54
N ALA A 59 -13.03 22.69 10.50
CA ALA A 59 -14.19 23.49 10.10
C ALA A 59 -14.61 23.27 8.63
N ASP A 60 -13.71 22.82 7.76
CA ASP A 60 -13.93 22.55 6.34
C ASP A 60 -14.18 21.06 6.02
N PHE A 61 -14.47 20.23 7.02
CA PHE A 61 -14.66 18.78 6.87
C PHE A 61 -15.65 18.40 5.75
N ASP A 62 -16.85 18.99 5.74
CA ASP A 62 -17.85 18.71 4.70
C ASP A 62 -17.34 19.04 3.29
N GLY A 63 -16.55 20.12 3.18
CA GLY A 63 -15.94 20.53 1.91
C GLY A 63 -14.87 19.55 1.42
N ILE A 64 -14.09 18.96 2.34
CA ILE A 64 -13.12 17.90 2.04
C ILE A 64 -13.84 16.69 1.46
N VAL A 65 -14.88 16.22 2.16
CA VAL A 65 -15.64 15.04 1.70
C VAL A 65 -16.31 15.31 0.36
N GLU A 66 -16.92 16.49 0.16
CA GLU A 66 -17.57 16.83 -1.11
C GLU A 66 -16.58 16.85 -2.30
N ARG A 67 -15.39 17.45 -2.15
CA ARG A 67 -14.35 17.45 -3.19
C ARG A 67 -13.91 16.03 -3.55
N LEU A 68 -13.74 15.19 -2.54
CA LEU A 68 -13.40 13.78 -2.72
C LEU A 68 -14.50 13.05 -3.51
N LEU A 69 -15.77 13.27 -3.18
CA LEU A 69 -16.90 12.64 -3.87
C LEU A 69 -17.06 13.14 -5.32
N HIS A 70 -16.75 14.40 -5.60
CA HIS A 70 -16.66 14.90 -6.97
C HIS A 70 -15.56 14.17 -7.77
N THR A 71 -14.39 13.96 -7.15
CA THR A 71 -13.28 13.20 -7.75
C THR A 71 -13.70 11.74 -8.03
N ALA A 72 -14.36 11.10 -7.07
CA ALA A 72 -14.90 9.75 -7.20
C ALA A 72 -15.92 9.63 -8.34
N PHE A 73 -16.85 10.59 -8.45
CA PHE A 73 -17.85 10.59 -9.51
C PHE A 73 -17.24 10.84 -10.90
N ALA A 74 -16.24 11.71 -11.00
CA ALA A 74 -15.50 11.93 -12.25
C ALA A 74 -14.81 10.63 -12.70
N ALA A 75 -14.07 9.98 -11.80
CA ALA A 75 -13.42 8.70 -12.07
C ALA A 75 -14.42 7.60 -12.49
N TRP A 76 -15.54 7.46 -11.78
CA TRP A 76 -16.59 6.51 -12.15
C TRP A 76 -17.21 6.83 -13.52
N SER A 77 -17.39 8.11 -13.83
CA SER A 77 -17.94 8.54 -15.12
C SER A 77 -17.01 8.16 -16.28
N GLU A 78 -15.69 8.32 -16.08
CA GLU A 78 -14.64 7.98 -17.05
C GLU A 78 -14.31 6.48 -17.09
N ARG A 79 -14.70 5.72 -16.06
CA ARG A 79 -14.41 4.29 -15.96
C ARG A 79 -14.95 3.51 -17.18
N PRO A 80 -14.08 2.76 -17.90
CA PRO A 80 -14.45 1.97 -19.08
C PRO A 80 -15.62 1.01 -18.83
N GLY A 81 -16.48 0.84 -19.84
CA GLY A 81 -17.67 -0.03 -19.73
C GLY A 81 -17.36 -1.48 -19.35
N THR A 82 -16.25 -2.04 -19.87
CA THR A 82 -15.79 -3.39 -19.51
C THR A 82 -15.41 -3.50 -18.04
N LEU A 83 -14.84 -2.44 -17.46
CA LEU A 83 -14.49 -2.42 -16.03
C LEU A 83 -15.71 -2.20 -15.15
N LYS A 84 -16.73 -1.46 -15.61
CA LYS A 84 -18.03 -1.36 -14.92
C LYS A 84 -18.74 -2.71 -14.84
N GLN A 85 -18.72 -3.47 -15.93
CA GLN A 85 -19.24 -4.84 -15.94
C GLN A 85 -18.46 -5.74 -14.97
N GLN A 86 -17.13 -5.59 -14.92
CA GLN A 86 -16.30 -6.31 -13.97
C GLN A 86 -16.59 -5.94 -12.51
N ASP A 87 -16.89 -4.67 -12.23
CA ASP A 87 -17.35 -4.23 -10.90
C ASP A 87 -18.63 -4.99 -10.50
N GLU A 88 -19.64 -5.03 -11.37
CA GLU A 88 -20.90 -5.74 -11.11
C GLU A 88 -20.68 -7.24 -10.85
N ILE A 89 -19.80 -7.88 -11.63
CA ILE A 89 -19.47 -9.31 -11.47
C ILE A 89 -18.81 -9.57 -10.11
N ARG A 90 -17.85 -8.73 -9.70
CA ARG A 90 -17.11 -8.93 -8.44
C ARG A 90 -17.90 -8.53 -7.21
N GLU A 91 -18.78 -7.53 -7.32
CA GLU A 91 -19.74 -7.22 -6.25
C GLU A 91 -20.70 -8.40 -5.99
N ALA A 92 -21.09 -9.13 -7.03
CA ALA A 92 -21.94 -10.32 -6.91
C ALA A 92 -21.17 -11.57 -6.41
N ALA A 93 -19.84 -11.56 -6.46
CA ALA A 93 -18.97 -12.66 -6.06
C ALA A 93 -17.77 -12.12 -5.24
N PRO A 94 -18.01 -11.66 -4.00
CA PRO A 94 -16.99 -10.96 -3.21
C PRO A 94 -15.75 -11.81 -2.93
N ASP A 95 -15.89 -13.14 -2.87
CA ASP A 95 -14.83 -14.09 -2.51
C ASP A 95 -14.06 -14.68 -3.70
N TRP A 96 -14.20 -14.12 -4.90
CA TRP A 96 -13.58 -14.66 -6.11
C TRP A 96 -12.05 -14.87 -5.97
N PHE A 97 -11.38 -14.05 -5.18
CA PHE A 97 -9.94 -14.09 -4.94
C PHE A 97 -9.51 -15.17 -3.94
N GLN A 98 -10.43 -15.81 -3.24
CA GLN A 98 -10.16 -16.92 -2.32
C GLN A 98 -10.15 -18.28 -3.02
N SER A 99 -10.49 -18.34 -4.32
CA SER A 99 -10.51 -19.59 -5.07
C SER A 99 -9.12 -20.24 -5.12
N GLU A 100 -9.09 -21.56 -5.02
CA GLU A 100 -7.94 -22.42 -5.25
C GLU A 100 -7.32 -22.28 -6.65
N LYS A 101 -8.05 -21.67 -7.58
CA LYS A 101 -7.59 -21.35 -8.94
C LYS A 101 -6.75 -20.07 -9.01
N MET A 102 -6.64 -19.33 -7.91
CA MET A 102 -5.81 -18.14 -7.84
C MET A 102 -4.34 -18.54 -7.72
N LEU A 103 -3.59 -18.33 -8.80
CA LEU A 103 -2.14 -18.53 -8.86
C LEU A 103 -1.48 -17.23 -9.31
N GLY A 104 -0.67 -16.67 -8.43
CA GLY A 104 0.01 -15.39 -8.64
C GLY A 104 1.48 -15.53 -8.99
N ALA A 105 1.96 -14.63 -9.84
CA ALA A 105 3.38 -14.35 -10.01
C ALA A 105 3.66 -12.85 -9.86
N VAL A 106 4.93 -12.50 -9.71
CA VAL A 106 5.43 -11.13 -9.67
C VAL A 106 6.67 -11.01 -10.56
N CYS A 107 6.80 -9.89 -11.28
CA CYS A 107 8.00 -9.62 -12.09
C CYS A 107 8.25 -8.13 -12.31
N TYR A 108 9.54 -7.80 -12.50
CA TYR A 108 9.98 -6.55 -13.11
C TYR A 108 9.85 -6.67 -14.63
N VAL A 109 9.21 -5.70 -15.28
CA VAL A 109 8.93 -5.75 -16.73
C VAL A 109 10.22 -5.77 -17.55
N ASP A 110 11.17 -4.91 -17.20
CA ASP A 110 12.50 -4.81 -17.81
C ASP A 110 13.33 -6.09 -17.63
N LEU A 111 13.42 -6.60 -16.40
CA LEU A 111 14.24 -7.78 -16.12
C LEU A 111 13.66 -9.06 -16.72
N PHE A 112 12.33 -9.20 -16.70
CA PHE A 112 11.68 -10.42 -17.19
C PHE A 112 11.47 -10.41 -18.70
N ALA A 113 11.13 -9.25 -19.27
CA ALA A 113 10.67 -9.16 -20.66
C ALA A 113 11.17 -7.92 -21.42
N GLY A 114 12.05 -7.10 -20.84
CA GLY A 114 12.62 -5.90 -21.48
C GLY A 114 11.69 -4.69 -21.47
N ASP A 115 10.48 -4.82 -22.03
CA ASP A 115 9.53 -3.72 -22.17
C ASP A 115 8.07 -4.22 -22.18
N PHE A 116 7.09 -3.31 -22.32
CA PHE A 116 5.67 -3.71 -22.35
C PHE A 116 5.29 -4.60 -23.55
N LYS A 117 6.00 -4.51 -24.68
CA LYS A 117 5.76 -5.39 -25.84
C LYS A 117 6.31 -6.79 -25.58
N GLY A 118 7.48 -6.87 -24.95
CA GLY A 118 8.03 -8.13 -24.49
C GLY A 118 7.12 -8.79 -23.47
N LEU A 119 6.60 -8.04 -22.49
CA LEU A 119 5.65 -8.56 -21.51
C LEU A 119 4.38 -9.11 -22.18
N GLU A 120 3.87 -8.39 -23.18
CA GLU A 120 2.73 -8.83 -23.99
C GLU A 120 3.02 -10.17 -24.71
N ALA A 121 4.24 -10.37 -25.19
CA ALA A 121 4.66 -11.63 -25.81
C ALA A 121 4.79 -12.80 -24.82
N GLN A 122 4.88 -12.54 -23.51
CA GLN A 122 4.93 -13.57 -22.47
C GLN A 122 3.56 -14.05 -21.99
N ILE A 123 2.46 -13.43 -22.44
CA ILE A 123 1.09 -13.85 -22.04
C ILE A 123 0.82 -15.34 -22.29
N PRO A 124 1.20 -15.93 -23.45
CA PRO A 124 1.02 -17.37 -23.65
C PRO A 124 1.75 -18.23 -22.59
N TYR A 125 2.96 -17.83 -22.19
CA TYR A 125 3.71 -18.51 -21.12
C TYR A 125 3.00 -18.40 -19.76
N PHE A 126 2.48 -17.22 -19.43
CA PHE A 126 1.70 -17.04 -18.20
C PHE A 126 0.45 -17.92 -18.16
N GLN A 127 -0.24 -18.07 -19.30
CA GLN A 127 -1.38 -18.97 -19.42
C GLN A 127 -0.98 -20.45 -19.33
N GLU A 128 0.14 -20.84 -19.94
CA GLU A 128 0.70 -22.20 -19.84
C GLU A 128 1.03 -22.56 -18.38
N LEU A 129 1.62 -21.62 -17.64
CA LEU A 129 1.90 -21.77 -16.22
C LEU A 129 0.63 -21.81 -15.35
N GLY A 130 -0.51 -21.37 -15.89
CA GLY A 130 -1.79 -21.31 -15.19
C GLY A 130 -1.95 -20.08 -14.30
N LEU A 131 -1.21 -19.00 -14.57
CA LEU A 131 -1.35 -17.75 -13.82
C LEU A 131 -2.74 -17.14 -14.02
N THR A 132 -3.33 -16.68 -12.92
CA THR A 132 -4.58 -15.90 -12.89
C THR A 132 -4.40 -14.55 -12.20
N TYR A 133 -3.18 -14.28 -11.73
CA TYR A 133 -2.78 -13.06 -11.05
C TYR A 133 -1.33 -12.72 -11.46
N LEU A 134 -1.06 -11.47 -11.83
CA LEU A 134 0.29 -11.00 -12.15
C LEU A 134 0.52 -9.62 -11.54
N HIS A 135 1.47 -9.55 -10.61
CA HIS A 135 1.98 -8.31 -10.05
C HIS A 135 3.15 -7.81 -10.89
N LEU A 136 3.00 -6.62 -11.47
CA LEU A 136 4.08 -5.92 -12.13
C LEU A 136 4.69 -4.92 -11.14
N MET A 137 5.99 -5.03 -10.92
CA MET A 137 6.76 -4.07 -10.12
C MET A 137 6.62 -2.65 -10.71
N PRO A 138 6.85 -1.58 -9.91
CA PRO A 138 6.46 -0.21 -10.26
C PRO A 138 6.87 0.23 -11.68
N PRO A 139 5.89 0.42 -12.61
CA PRO A 139 6.17 0.80 -13.99
C PRO A 139 6.23 2.32 -14.19
N TYR A 140 5.97 3.08 -13.13
CA TYR A 140 5.82 4.53 -13.14
C TYR A 140 7.14 5.26 -13.40
N LEU A 141 7.05 6.49 -13.89
CA LEU A 141 8.22 7.36 -14.01
C LEU A 141 8.87 7.56 -12.63
N CYS A 142 10.19 7.41 -12.58
CA CYS A 142 11.03 7.57 -11.39
C CYS A 142 12.38 8.20 -11.77
N PRO A 143 13.19 8.67 -10.80
CA PRO A 143 14.52 9.20 -11.06
C PRO A 143 15.47 8.13 -11.61
N GLU A 144 16.60 8.55 -12.17
CA GLU A 144 17.69 7.64 -12.58
C GLU A 144 19.02 8.24 -12.12
N PRO A 145 19.96 7.44 -11.58
CA PRO A 145 19.89 5.97 -11.40
C PRO A 145 19.25 5.53 -10.07
N HIS A 146 18.94 6.47 -9.18
CA HIS A 146 18.51 6.18 -7.80
C HIS A 146 16.99 6.22 -7.67
N ASN A 147 16.35 5.05 -7.68
CA ASN A 147 14.88 4.97 -7.64
C ASN A 147 14.30 3.84 -6.80
N ASP A 148 15.15 3.11 -6.06
CA ASP A 148 14.70 1.98 -5.24
C ASP A 148 13.83 0.99 -6.05
N GLY A 149 14.34 0.53 -7.19
CA GLY A 149 13.58 -0.36 -8.09
C GLY A 149 12.34 0.27 -8.75
N GLY A 150 12.14 1.59 -8.62
CA GLY A 150 10.95 2.31 -9.07
C GLY A 150 9.98 2.69 -7.96
N TYR A 151 10.28 2.39 -6.69
CA TYR A 151 9.48 2.83 -5.56
C TYR A 151 9.61 4.33 -5.28
N ALA A 152 10.66 5.02 -5.76
CA ALA A 152 10.71 6.47 -5.78
C ALA A 152 9.90 7.05 -6.96
N VAL A 153 8.57 7.17 -6.84
CA VAL A 153 7.70 7.61 -7.94
C VAL A 153 7.79 9.12 -8.20
N SER A 154 8.05 9.52 -9.45
CA SER A 154 8.03 10.92 -9.92
C SER A 154 6.75 11.30 -10.65
N SER A 155 6.03 10.32 -11.22
CA SER A 155 4.68 10.51 -11.77
C SER A 155 3.92 9.20 -11.82
N TYR A 156 2.74 9.14 -11.19
CA TYR A 156 1.80 8.01 -11.32
C TYR A 156 1.08 7.97 -12.68
N ARG A 157 1.17 9.07 -13.46
CA ARG A 157 0.47 9.24 -14.74
C ARG A 157 1.34 8.93 -15.95
N ASP A 158 2.65 8.82 -15.74
CA ASP A 158 3.64 8.49 -16.75
C ASP A 158 4.31 7.17 -16.37
N VAL A 159 4.73 6.42 -17.39
CA VAL A 159 5.51 5.17 -17.22
C VAL A 159 6.97 5.46 -17.51
N LYS A 160 7.88 4.60 -17.02
CA LYS A 160 9.31 4.70 -17.36
C LYS A 160 9.46 4.65 -18.89
N PRO A 161 10.11 5.65 -19.52
CA PRO A 161 10.26 5.68 -20.98
C PRO A 161 10.99 4.47 -21.55
N SER A 162 11.87 3.83 -20.76
CA SER A 162 12.56 2.59 -21.11
C SER A 162 11.63 1.39 -21.29
N LEU A 163 10.47 1.37 -20.61
CA LEU A 163 9.47 0.29 -20.71
C LEU A 163 8.47 0.52 -21.86
N GLY A 164 8.36 1.75 -22.37
CA GLY A 164 7.45 2.13 -23.45
C GLY A 164 6.56 3.31 -23.09
N THR A 165 5.36 3.36 -23.68
CA THR A 165 4.41 4.47 -23.47
C THR A 165 3.22 4.06 -22.59
N MET A 166 2.50 5.04 -22.02
CA MET A 166 1.25 4.77 -21.30
C MET A 166 0.20 4.06 -22.18
N THR A 167 0.25 4.25 -23.49
CA THR A 167 -0.60 3.52 -24.45
C THR A 167 -0.21 2.05 -24.54
N ASP A 168 1.09 1.76 -24.61
CA ASP A 168 1.60 0.38 -24.59
C ASP A 168 1.24 -0.31 -23.27
N PHE A 169 1.37 0.41 -22.16
CA PHE A 169 1.01 -0.10 -20.83
C PHE A 169 -0.47 -0.47 -20.76
N LYS A 170 -1.37 0.47 -21.12
CA LYS A 170 -2.83 0.19 -21.18
C LYS A 170 -3.16 -1.00 -22.08
N ARG A 171 -2.46 -1.15 -23.22
CA ARG A 171 -2.65 -2.28 -24.15
C ARG A 171 -2.29 -3.61 -23.50
N VAL A 172 -1.11 -3.71 -22.86
CA VAL A 172 -0.70 -4.97 -22.22
C VAL A 172 -1.58 -5.32 -21.03
N LEU A 173 -2.00 -4.35 -20.21
CA LEU A 173 -2.94 -4.60 -19.11
C LEU A 173 -4.29 -5.14 -19.62
N ALA A 174 -4.82 -4.57 -20.71
CA ALA A 174 -6.06 -5.08 -21.32
C ALA A 174 -5.91 -6.51 -21.85
N LYS A 175 -4.74 -6.86 -22.42
CA LYS A 175 -4.46 -8.21 -22.90
C LYS A 175 -4.30 -9.23 -21.78
N LEU A 176 -3.65 -8.86 -20.67
CA LEU A 176 -3.57 -9.69 -19.46
C LEU A 176 -4.97 -10.03 -18.93
N ARG A 177 -5.84 -9.02 -18.79
CA ARG A 177 -7.23 -9.23 -18.37
C ARG A 177 -8.01 -10.11 -19.36
N ALA A 178 -7.86 -9.89 -20.65
CA ALA A 178 -8.50 -10.71 -21.68
C ALA A 178 -8.02 -12.18 -21.65
N ALA A 179 -6.80 -12.42 -21.16
CA ALA A 179 -6.23 -13.74 -20.94
C ALA A 179 -6.67 -14.40 -19.62
N GLY A 180 -7.53 -13.73 -18.83
CA GLY A 180 -7.98 -14.22 -17.51
C GLY A 180 -7.01 -13.94 -16.37
N ILE A 181 -6.04 -13.03 -16.57
CA ILE A 181 -5.02 -12.69 -15.58
C ILE A 181 -5.40 -11.36 -14.91
N SER A 182 -5.58 -11.40 -13.59
CA SER A 182 -5.79 -10.21 -12.77
C SER A 182 -4.48 -9.44 -12.64
N VAL A 183 -4.51 -8.15 -12.95
CA VAL A 183 -3.37 -7.24 -12.91
C VAL A 183 -3.23 -6.66 -11.50
N VAL A 184 -2.01 -6.67 -10.98
CA VAL A 184 -1.67 -6.03 -9.71
C VAL A 184 -0.55 -5.03 -9.93
N LEU A 185 -0.72 -3.84 -9.37
CA LEU A 185 0.30 -2.80 -9.34
C LEU A 185 0.52 -2.31 -7.93
N ASP A 186 1.71 -1.75 -7.70
CA ASP A 186 2.00 -0.97 -6.52
C ASP A 186 1.21 0.34 -6.50
N PHE A 187 0.71 0.66 -5.33
CA PHE A 187 0.26 1.99 -4.94
C PHE A 187 1.23 2.48 -3.87
N VAL A 188 2.32 3.08 -4.34
CA VAL A 188 3.27 3.79 -3.47
C VAL A 188 2.57 5.05 -3.00
N PHE A 189 2.17 5.07 -1.73
CA PHE A 189 1.33 6.13 -1.21
C PHE A 189 1.87 6.76 0.06
N ASN A 190 2.81 6.10 0.74
CA ASN A 190 3.52 6.70 1.86
C ASN A 190 4.42 7.86 1.40
N HIS A 191 5.02 7.77 0.22
CA HIS A 191 6.07 8.70 -0.21
C HIS A 191 6.05 8.92 -1.72
N THR A 192 6.77 9.95 -2.17
CA THR A 192 7.11 10.16 -3.58
C THR A 192 8.61 10.33 -3.73
N SER A 193 9.14 10.25 -4.95
CA SER A 193 10.50 10.76 -5.21
C SER A 193 10.60 12.25 -4.88
N ASP A 194 11.81 12.72 -4.58
CA ASP A 194 12.10 14.14 -4.42
C ASP A 194 11.98 14.91 -5.76
N GLU A 195 12.05 14.21 -6.90
CA GLU A 195 11.76 14.74 -8.25
C GLU A 195 10.27 14.76 -8.62
N HIS A 196 9.37 14.29 -7.75
CA HIS A 196 7.94 14.43 -7.97
C HIS A 196 7.55 15.91 -8.01
N HIS A 197 6.63 16.31 -8.89
CA HIS A 197 6.26 17.73 -9.02
C HIS A 197 5.76 18.37 -7.71
N TRP A 198 5.12 17.60 -6.83
CA TRP A 198 4.77 18.05 -5.47
C TRP A 198 6.02 18.33 -4.63
N ALA A 199 7.01 17.44 -4.62
CA ALA A 199 8.25 17.60 -3.86
C ALA A 199 9.09 18.76 -4.40
N ILE A 200 9.19 18.93 -5.72
CA ILE A 200 9.85 20.08 -6.36
C ILE A 200 9.19 21.38 -5.90
N ALA A 201 7.86 21.47 -5.94
CA ALA A 201 7.14 22.65 -5.50
C ALA A 201 7.28 22.91 -3.99
N ALA A 202 7.25 21.85 -3.16
CA ALA A 202 7.50 21.94 -1.72
C ALA A 202 8.90 22.47 -1.40
N ARG A 203 9.91 21.99 -2.15
CA ARG A 203 11.30 22.45 -2.06
C ARG A 203 11.43 23.93 -2.42
N GLN A 204 10.68 24.38 -3.43
CA GLN A 204 10.56 25.79 -3.82
C GLN A 204 9.68 26.62 -2.87
N ASN A 205 9.25 26.05 -1.74
CA ASN A 205 8.46 26.70 -0.70
C ASN A 205 7.08 27.18 -1.19
N ASP A 206 6.50 26.49 -2.18
CA ASP A 206 5.10 26.67 -2.56
C ASP A 206 4.20 26.37 -1.35
N ALA A 207 3.31 27.31 -1.02
CA ALA A 207 2.52 27.26 0.21
C ALA A 207 1.60 26.04 0.30
N LYS A 208 1.10 25.55 -0.86
CA LYS A 208 0.25 24.37 -0.91
C LYS A 208 1.10 23.11 -0.72
N TYR A 209 2.13 22.95 -1.54
CA TYR A 209 2.91 21.72 -1.58
C TYR A 209 3.88 21.55 -0.41
N ARG A 210 4.28 22.64 0.28
CA ARG A 210 5.08 22.51 1.51
C ARG A 210 4.40 21.61 2.55
N ASN A 211 3.07 21.68 2.65
CA ASN A 211 2.28 20.85 3.58
C ASN A 211 1.89 19.49 2.99
N TYR A 212 2.40 19.12 1.80
CA TYR A 212 2.28 17.75 1.29
C TYR A 212 3.34 16.83 1.89
N TYR A 213 4.35 17.39 2.55
CA TYR A 213 5.47 16.66 3.17
C TYR A 213 5.71 17.17 4.59
N TYR A 214 6.53 16.46 5.35
CA TYR A 214 6.99 16.89 6.67
C TYR A 214 8.34 17.59 6.54
N VAL A 215 8.32 18.93 6.40
CA VAL A 215 9.53 19.76 6.25
C VAL A 215 9.72 20.64 7.50
N PHE A 216 10.90 20.56 8.10
CA PHE A 216 11.29 21.26 9.33
C PHE A 216 12.45 22.21 9.07
N ASP A 217 12.46 23.36 9.76
CA ASP A 217 13.50 24.39 9.55
C ASP A 217 14.84 24.02 10.20
N ASP A 218 14.82 23.15 11.23
CA ASP A 218 16.00 22.66 11.95
C ASP A 218 15.78 21.23 12.51
N ARG A 219 16.74 20.73 13.29
CA ARG A 219 16.73 19.39 13.89
C ARG A 219 15.83 19.23 15.12
N SER A 220 15.25 20.29 15.67
CA SER A 220 14.51 20.21 16.94
C SER A 220 13.34 19.21 16.91
N GLN A 221 12.55 19.21 15.83
CA GLN A 221 11.47 18.26 15.62
C GLN A 221 11.98 16.89 15.15
N PRO A 222 12.85 16.80 14.12
CA PRO A 222 13.50 15.53 13.74
C PRO A 222 14.08 14.74 14.93
N ASP A 223 14.89 15.39 15.79
CA ASP A 223 15.50 14.78 16.97
C ASP A 223 14.45 14.29 17.99
N ALA A 224 13.28 14.92 18.04
CA ALA A 224 12.21 14.53 18.95
C ALA A 224 11.44 13.29 18.44
N TYR A 225 11.25 13.18 17.12
CA TYR A 225 10.67 11.99 16.48
C TYR A 225 11.63 10.79 16.55
N GLU A 226 12.90 10.99 16.20
CA GLU A 226 13.91 9.93 16.11
C GLU A 226 14.22 9.22 17.44
N ARG A 227 13.74 9.74 18.57
CA ARG A 227 13.79 9.04 19.87
C ARG A 227 13.01 7.72 19.88
N ASN A 228 12.03 7.57 18.97
CA ASN A 228 11.10 6.44 18.99
C ASN A 228 10.96 5.73 17.63
N THR A 229 11.41 6.34 16.53
CA THR A 229 11.31 5.74 15.19
C THR A 229 12.42 4.73 14.96
N ARG A 230 12.13 3.68 14.19
CA ARG A 230 13.11 2.69 13.74
C ARG A 230 13.80 3.15 12.45
N GLU A 231 15.07 2.76 12.28
CA GLU A 231 15.80 2.93 11.03
C GLU A 231 15.46 1.78 10.08
N ILE A 232 14.98 2.10 8.87
CA ILE A 232 14.67 1.09 7.84
C ILE A 232 15.92 0.77 7.02
N PHE A 233 16.61 1.82 6.55
CA PHE A 233 17.84 1.72 5.78
C PHE A 233 19.02 2.43 6.48
N PRO A 234 19.53 1.88 7.60
CA PRO A 234 20.64 2.50 8.35
C PRO A 234 21.93 2.69 7.54
N ASP A 235 22.14 1.90 6.47
CA ASP A 235 23.29 2.10 5.57
C ASP A 235 23.16 3.36 4.67
N GLU A 236 21.92 3.85 4.45
CA GLU A 236 21.64 5.05 3.65
C GLU A 236 21.79 6.32 4.49
N HIS A 237 21.05 6.40 5.61
CA HIS A 237 21.12 7.53 6.52
C HIS A 237 20.71 7.11 7.94
N PRO A 238 21.23 7.81 8.98
CA PRO A 238 20.72 7.64 10.33
C PRO A 238 19.29 8.17 10.45
N GLY A 239 18.51 7.60 11.37
CA GLY A 239 17.18 8.08 11.70
C GLY A 239 16.19 8.03 10.52
N ALA A 240 15.31 9.04 10.44
CA ALA A 240 14.18 9.08 9.50
C ALA A 240 14.09 10.42 8.74
N PHE A 241 15.16 11.21 8.73
CA PHE A 241 15.16 12.55 8.14
C PHE A 241 16.43 12.83 7.35
N SER A 242 16.25 13.47 6.20
CA SER A 242 17.34 13.93 5.33
C SER A 242 17.42 15.46 5.28
N GLN A 243 18.63 16.01 5.20
CA GLN A 243 18.85 17.45 5.10
C GLN A 243 18.77 17.92 3.63
N LEU A 244 18.03 19.01 3.40
CA LEU A 244 17.96 19.70 2.12
C LEU A 244 19.16 20.64 1.92
N PRO A 245 19.53 20.99 0.67
CA PRO A 245 20.64 21.91 0.40
C PRO A 245 20.52 23.30 1.05
N ASP A 246 19.31 23.72 1.42
CA ASP A 246 19.05 25.00 2.09
C ASP A 246 19.03 24.91 3.63
N GLY A 247 19.40 23.75 4.19
CA GLY A 247 19.55 23.53 5.63
C GLY A 247 18.32 22.97 6.33
N ARG A 248 17.14 23.00 5.70
CA ARG A 248 15.92 22.38 6.21
C ARG A 248 16.02 20.86 6.23
N TRP A 249 15.13 20.19 6.95
CA TRP A 249 15.05 18.75 7.07
C TRP A 249 13.71 18.25 6.54
N VAL A 250 13.70 17.11 5.87
CA VAL A 250 12.49 16.46 5.37
C VAL A 250 12.42 15.02 5.85
N TRP A 251 11.21 14.55 6.17
CA TRP A 251 11.00 13.16 6.57
C TRP A 251 11.23 12.21 5.37
N THR A 252 12.15 11.28 5.56
CA THR A 252 12.54 10.24 4.60
C THR A 252 12.68 8.93 5.38
N THR A 253 11.59 8.15 5.49
CA THR A 253 11.62 6.87 6.21
C THR A 253 12.53 5.85 5.52
N PHE A 254 12.64 5.95 4.20
CA PHE A 254 13.37 5.04 3.31
C PHE A 254 14.65 5.69 2.80
N HIS A 255 14.82 5.85 1.48
CA HIS A 255 15.95 6.58 0.94
C HIS A 255 15.79 8.11 1.06
N SER A 256 16.91 8.83 1.03
CA SER A 256 16.94 10.31 1.08
C SER A 256 16.15 10.98 -0.07
N TYR A 257 15.97 10.27 -1.18
CA TYR A 257 15.18 10.70 -2.34
C TYR A 257 13.71 10.23 -2.28
N GLN A 258 13.24 9.60 -1.20
CA GLN A 258 11.85 9.19 -0.98
C GLN A 258 11.23 10.02 0.16
N TRP A 259 10.47 11.06 -0.20
CA TRP A 259 9.90 11.99 0.77
C TRP A 259 8.52 11.53 1.23
N ASP A 260 8.35 11.35 2.54
CA ASP A 260 7.09 10.93 3.15
C ASP A 260 6.00 12.00 2.98
N LEU A 261 4.87 11.56 2.45
CA LEU A 261 3.66 12.36 2.27
C LEU A 261 2.99 12.62 3.63
N ASN A 262 2.52 13.85 3.81
CA ASN A 262 1.88 14.31 5.03
C ASN A 262 0.37 14.10 5.00
N TYR A 263 -0.08 12.92 5.43
CA TYR A 263 -1.50 12.61 5.52
C TYR A 263 -2.25 13.35 6.62
N SER A 264 -1.59 14.08 7.54
CA SER A 264 -2.34 14.99 8.42
C SER A 264 -2.97 16.15 7.64
N ASN A 265 -2.55 16.36 6.38
CA ASN A 265 -3.18 17.26 5.43
C ASN A 265 -4.20 16.51 4.55
N PRO A 266 -5.51 16.83 4.64
CA PRO A 266 -6.54 16.15 3.86
C PRO A 266 -6.37 16.33 2.33
N GLU A 267 -5.68 17.36 1.87
CA GLU A 267 -5.39 17.53 0.43
C GLU A 267 -4.46 16.43 -0.12
N VAL A 268 -3.60 15.85 0.73
CA VAL A 268 -2.75 14.70 0.37
C VAL A 268 -3.61 13.45 0.19
N PHE A 269 -4.56 13.23 1.11
CA PHE A 269 -5.53 12.14 0.97
C PHE A 269 -6.33 12.26 -0.34
N GLU A 270 -6.87 13.45 -0.63
CA GLU A 270 -7.61 13.76 -1.86
C GLU A 270 -6.74 13.56 -3.11
N ALA A 271 -5.50 14.05 -3.10
CA ALA A 271 -4.58 13.91 -4.24
C ALA A 271 -4.26 12.43 -4.53
N MET A 272 -3.90 11.66 -3.51
CA MET A 272 -3.61 10.24 -3.65
C MET A 272 -4.86 9.40 -3.95
N ALA A 273 -6.06 9.83 -3.53
CA ALA A 273 -7.32 9.24 -3.98
C ALA A 273 -7.50 9.40 -5.50
N GLY A 274 -7.13 10.55 -6.05
CA GLY A 274 -7.12 10.81 -7.48
C GLY A 274 -6.18 9.87 -8.23
N GLU A 275 -4.97 9.65 -7.72
CA GLU A 275 -3.99 8.71 -8.29
C GLU A 275 -4.48 7.26 -8.22
N MET A 276 -5.02 6.85 -7.06
CA MET A 276 -5.62 5.52 -6.87
C MET A 276 -6.73 5.25 -7.89
N LEU A 277 -7.66 6.19 -8.06
CA LEU A 277 -8.79 6.04 -8.98
C LEU A 277 -8.34 6.08 -10.46
N PHE A 278 -7.29 6.84 -10.78
CA PHE A 278 -6.66 6.80 -12.09
C PHE A 278 -6.10 5.40 -12.38
N ILE A 279 -5.31 4.83 -11.45
CA ILE A 279 -4.74 3.49 -11.57
C ILE A 279 -5.84 2.44 -11.69
N ALA A 280 -6.90 2.55 -10.88
CA ALA A 280 -8.08 1.67 -10.96
C ALA A 280 -8.72 1.67 -12.35
N ASN A 281 -8.73 2.82 -13.03
CA ASN A 281 -9.29 2.98 -14.38
C ASN A 281 -8.35 2.51 -15.50
N LEU A 282 -7.09 2.17 -15.21
CA LEU A 282 -6.24 1.37 -16.11
C LEU A 282 -6.71 -0.11 -16.17
N GLY A 283 -7.59 -0.51 -15.25
CA GLY A 283 -8.10 -1.86 -15.08
C GLY A 283 -7.17 -2.72 -14.24
N VAL A 284 -6.70 -2.16 -13.13
CA VAL A 284 -5.97 -2.87 -12.09
C VAL A 284 -6.98 -3.56 -11.17
N ASP A 285 -6.66 -4.78 -10.76
CA ASP A 285 -7.52 -5.65 -9.96
C ASP A 285 -7.17 -5.61 -8.47
N PHE A 286 -5.89 -5.50 -8.16
CA PHE A 286 -5.40 -5.23 -6.81
C PHE A 286 -4.37 -4.12 -6.80
N LEU A 287 -4.42 -3.28 -5.77
CA LEU A 287 -3.31 -2.40 -5.41
C LEU A 287 -2.50 -3.05 -4.28
N ARG A 288 -1.19 -3.22 -4.48
CA ARG A 288 -0.26 -3.43 -3.36
C ARG A 288 -0.11 -2.08 -2.65
N MET A 289 -0.67 -1.99 -1.46
CA MET A 289 -0.57 -0.81 -0.61
C MET A 289 0.82 -0.83 0.03
N ASP A 290 1.74 -0.05 -0.54
CA ASP A 290 3.14 -0.05 -0.14
C ASP A 290 3.36 0.75 1.14
N ALA A 291 4.13 0.20 2.09
CA ALA A 291 4.52 0.90 3.32
C ALA A 291 3.33 1.38 4.17
N VAL A 292 2.26 0.58 4.28
CA VAL A 292 1.02 0.98 4.99
C VAL A 292 1.26 1.40 6.43
N ALA A 293 2.25 0.82 7.08
CA ALA A 293 2.56 1.08 8.48
C ALA A 293 2.97 2.53 8.73
N PHE A 294 3.52 3.22 7.72
CA PHE A 294 4.25 4.47 7.91
C PHE A 294 3.44 5.72 7.59
N VAL A 295 2.23 5.59 7.04
CA VAL A 295 1.49 6.74 6.46
C VAL A 295 1.01 7.79 7.45
N TRP A 296 1.16 7.57 8.75
CA TRP A 296 0.79 8.55 9.78
C TRP A 296 1.90 8.75 10.81
N LYS A 297 2.18 10.01 11.15
CA LYS A 297 3.25 10.38 12.07
C LYS A 297 2.67 11.02 13.33
N ARG A 298 3.10 10.57 14.51
CA ARG A 298 2.71 11.15 15.81
C ARG A 298 3.91 11.23 16.74
N LEU A 299 4.17 12.41 17.28
CA LEU A 299 5.31 12.61 18.18
C LEU A 299 5.21 11.70 19.40
N GLY A 300 6.32 11.08 19.79
CA GLY A 300 6.39 10.17 20.94
C GLY A 300 5.93 8.73 20.65
N THR A 301 5.70 8.37 19.39
CA THR A 301 5.40 7.00 18.95
C THR A 301 6.43 6.52 17.92
N SER A 302 6.41 5.24 17.56
CA SER A 302 7.23 4.70 16.47
C SER A 302 6.87 5.25 15.09
N CYS A 303 5.72 5.93 14.96
CA CYS A 303 5.14 6.31 13.67
C CYS A 303 4.89 5.12 12.73
N GLU A 304 4.70 3.93 13.31
CA GLU A 304 4.31 2.70 12.63
C GLU A 304 2.97 2.19 13.19
N ASN A 305 2.07 1.71 12.33
CA ASN A 305 0.82 1.03 12.71
C ASN A 305 -0.11 1.86 13.62
N LEU A 306 -0.10 3.18 13.45
CA LEU A 306 -1.00 4.06 14.18
C LEU A 306 -2.45 3.84 13.75
N PRO A 307 -3.45 4.02 14.63
CA PRO A 307 -4.87 3.85 14.29
C PRO A 307 -5.29 4.65 13.05
N GLU A 308 -4.72 5.84 12.84
CA GLU A 308 -5.00 6.67 11.67
C GLU A 308 -4.58 6.04 10.34
N ALA A 309 -3.51 5.22 10.31
CA ALA A 309 -3.14 4.49 9.11
C ALA A 309 -4.26 3.52 8.68
N HIS A 310 -4.87 2.84 9.65
CA HIS A 310 -6.00 1.95 9.42
C HIS A 310 -7.27 2.71 8.98
N HIS A 311 -7.60 3.83 9.65
CA HIS A 311 -8.73 4.69 9.25
C HIS A 311 -8.57 5.19 7.80
N LEU A 312 -7.34 5.58 7.43
CA LEU A 312 -7.01 6.04 6.09
C LEU A 312 -7.20 4.95 5.04
N LEU A 313 -6.75 3.72 5.29
CA LEU A 313 -6.98 2.57 4.40
C LEU A 313 -8.47 2.23 4.26
N ARG A 314 -9.21 2.23 5.37
CA ARG A 314 -10.67 2.00 5.34
C ARG A 314 -11.43 3.10 4.59
N ALA A 315 -10.97 4.34 4.69
CA ALA A 315 -11.50 5.45 3.88
C ALA A 315 -11.24 5.23 2.38
N TYR A 316 -10.03 4.84 1.98
CA TYR A 316 -9.75 4.47 0.58
C TYR A 316 -10.57 3.26 0.11
N ASN A 317 -10.75 2.26 0.98
CA ASN A 317 -11.59 1.11 0.66
C ASN A 317 -13.04 1.56 0.43
N ALA A 318 -13.61 2.37 1.33
CA ALA A 318 -14.96 2.90 1.17
C ALA A 318 -15.13 3.72 -0.12
N LEU A 319 -14.14 4.54 -0.46
CA LEU A 319 -14.14 5.32 -1.70
C LEU A 319 -14.14 4.41 -2.94
N THR A 320 -13.33 3.34 -2.94
CA THR A 320 -13.27 2.39 -4.07
C THR A 320 -14.53 1.53 -4.17
N ARG A 321 -15.19 1.19 -3.06
CA ARG A 321 -16.53 0.58 -3.10
C ARG A 321 -17.57 1.47 -3.79
N ILE A 322 -17.37 2.79 -3.81
CA ILE A 322 -18.26 3.74 -4.51
C ILE A 322 -17.90 3.82 -6.01
N ALA A 323 -16.61 4.01 -6.34
CA ALA A 323 -16.18 4.42 -7.67
C ALA A 323 -15.46 3.34 -8.52
N ALA A 324 -14.93 2.29 -7.92
CA ALA A 324 -14.27 1.17 -8.60
C ALA A 324 -14.37 -0.14 -7.78
N PRO A 325 -15.57 -0.71 -7.58
CA PRO A 325 -15.80 -1.80 -6.63
C PRO A 325 -14.94 -3.05 -6.85
N SER A 326 -14.56 -3.36 -8.09
CA SER A 326 -13.72 -4.52 -8.42
C SER A 326 -12.28 -4.45 -7.91
N LEU A 327 -11.82 -3.26 -7.50
CA LEU A 327 -10.45 -3.05 -7.03
C LEU A 327 -10.29 -3.50 -5.58
N LEU A 328 -9.42 -4.45 -5.32
CA LEU A 328 -9.10 -4.91 -3.97
C LEU A 328 -7.74 -4.39 -3.51
N PHE A 329 -7.48 -4.41 -2.20
CA PHE A 329 -6.21 -3.99 -1.63
C PHE A 329 -5.43 -5.19 -1.10
N LYS A 330 -4.14 -5.20 -1.42
CA LYS A 330 -3.12 -6.08 -0.89
C LYS A 330 -2.25 -5.29 0.08
N SER A 331 -2.39 -5.53 1.38
CA SER A 331 -1.51 -4.93 2.38
C SER A 331 -0.08 -5.45 2.22
N GLU A 332 0.88 -4.52 2.28
CA GLU A 332 2.27 -4.84 2.55
C GLU A 332 2.66 -4.20 3.88
N ALA A 333 2.75 -5.05 4.91
CA ALA A 333 3.19 -4.70 6.24
C ALA A 333 4.21 -5.75 6.69
N ILE A 334 5.49 -5.38 6.75
CA ILE A 334 6.58 -6.25 7.21
C ILE A 334 6.93 -5.86 8.65
N VAL A 335 6.00 -6.17 9.54
CA VAL A 335 6.00 -5.80 10.96
C VAL A 335 5.71 -7.05 11.81
N THR A 336 5.48 -6.88 13.13
CA THR A 336 5.12 -8.00 13.99
C THR A 336 3.84 -8.71 13.52
N PRO A 337 3.68 -10.03 13.74
CA PRO A 337 2.53 -10.78 13.24
C PRO A 337 1.17 -10.19 13.64
N ASP A 338 1.03 -9.67 14.86
CA ASP A 338 -0.21 -9.05 15.34
C ASP A 338 -0.52 -7.77 14.55
N ALA A 339 0.49 -6.95 14.26
CA ALA A 339 0.31 -5.75 13.46
C ALA A 339 -0.01 -6.07 12.00
N VAL A 340 0.58 -7.11 11.40
CA VAL A 340 0.22 -7.56 10.04
C VAL A 340 -1.26 -7.96 9.98
N ALA A 341 -1.72 -8.77 10.93
CA ALA A 341 -3.11 -9.24 10.97
C ALA A 341 -4.12 -8.09 11.11
N ALA A 342 -3.75 -6.99 11.76
CA ALA A 342 -4.63 -5.84 11.96
C ALA A 342 -5.03 -5.10 10.68
N TYR A 343 -4.25 -5.23 9.59
CA TYR A 343 -4.60 -4.64 8.29
C TYR A 343 -5.61 -5.47 7.49
N ILE A 344 -5.92 -6.69 7.93
CA ILE A 344 -6.67 -7.67 7.16
C ILE A 344 -8.14 -7.62 7.56
N ALA A 345 -8.92 -6.94 6.74
CA ALA A 345 -10.36 -6.86 6.89
C ALA A 345 -11.02 -6.62 5.53
N PRO A 346 -12.27 -7.08 5.33
CA PRO A 346 -13.01 -6.81 4.08
C PRO A 346 -13.12 -5.31 3.77
N GLU A 347 -13.19 -4.50 4.84
CA GLU A 347 -13.34 -3.05 4.79
C GLU A 347 -12.01 -2.28 4.77
N GLU A 348 -10.86 -2.97 4.86
CA GLU A 348 -9.52 -2.40 4.86
C GLU A 348 -8.70 -2.99 3.72
N CYS A 349 -7.78 -3.92 3.98
CA CYS A 349 -7.14 -4.73 2.96
C CYS A 349 -7.71 -6.15 2.94
N GLN A 350 -8.31 -6.54 1.82
CA GLN A 350 -8.92 -7.86 1.67
C GLN A 350 -7.87 -8.97 1.59
N ILE A 351 -6.68 -8.65 1.10
CA ILE A 351 -5.55 -9.59 1.14
C ILE A 351 -4.31 -8.93 1.74
N SER A 352 -3.38 -9.74 2.24
CA SER A 352 -2.10 -9.27 2.76
C SER A 352 -1.00 -10.26 2.44
N TYR A 353 0.24 -9.79 2.26
CA TYR A 353 1.39 -10.68 2.35
C TYR A 353 1.39 -11.42 3.69
N ASN A 354 1.81 -12.69 3.68
CA ASN A 354 2.01 -13.50 4.88
C ASN A 354 3.51 -13.65 5.20
N PRO A 355 4.17 -12.60 5.73
CA PRO A 355 5.61 -12.62 6.01
C PRO A 355 5.98 -13.64 7.08
N LEU A 356 5.09 -13.90 8.05
CA LEU A 356 5.34 -14.91 9.08
C LEU A 356 5.52 -16.29 8.48
N GLN A 357 4.59 -16.73 7.62
CA GLN A 357 4.71 -18.03 6.97
C GLN A 357 5.95 -18.08 6.06
N MET A 358 6.21 -17.04 5.28
CA MET A 358 7.40 -16.97 4.42
C MET A 358 8.71 -17.11 5.22
N ALA A 359 8.88 -16.28 6.25
CA ALA A 359 10.07 -16.31 7.10
C ALA A 359 10.23 -17.67 7.81
N LEU A 360 9.12 -18.28 8.24
CA LEU A 360 9.16 -19.56 8.93
C LEU A 360 9.43 -20.75 8.01
N LEU A 361 9.08 -20.68 6.73
CA LEU A 361 9.51 -21.68 5.74
C LEU A 361 11.04 -21.71 5.64
N TRP A 362 11.68 -20.53 5.56
CA TRP A 362 13.14 -20.42 5.55
C TRP A 362 13.74 -20.82 6.91
N ASN A 363 13.15 -20.42 8.04
CA ASN A 363 13.57 -20.93 9.35
C ASN A 363 13.62 -22.46 9.39
N THR A 364 12.53 -23.12 9.01
CA THR A 364 12.41 -24.58 9.05
C THR A 364 13.38 -25.28 8.10
N LEU A 365 13.70 -24.68 6.95
CA LEU A 365 14.76 -25.18 6.07
C LEU A 365 16.14 -25.15 6.75
N ALA A 366 16.44 -24.14 7.56
CA ALA A 366 17.71 -24.05 8.29
C ALA A 366 17.75 -25.03 9.46
N THR A 367 16.73 -25.00 10.33
CA THR A 367 16.70 -25.75 11.59
C THR A 367 16.34 -27.22 11.44
N ARG A 368 15.62 -27.59 10.36
CA ARG A 368 14.94 -28.88 10.16
C ARG A 368 13.84 -29.15 11.19
N GLU A 369 13.47 -28.13 11.95
CA GLU A 369 12.42 -28.19 12.95
C GLU A 369 11.21 -27.36 12.49
N VAL A 370 10.03 -27.97 12.62
CA VAL A 370 8.76 -27.37 12.19
C VAL A 370 8.04 -26.63 13.32
N ASN A 371 8.61 -26.59 14.53
CA ASN A 371 7.98 -26.08 15.75
C ASN A 371 7.35 -24.69 15.59
N LEU A 372 8.12 -23.68 15.15
CA LEU A 372 7.61 -22.33 14.92
C LEU A 372 6.57 -22.29 13.78
N LEU A 373 6.84 -22.99 12.67
CA LEU A 373 5.91 -23.04 11.53
C LEU A 373 4.57 -23.66 11.93
N GLN A 374 4.60 -24.77 12.67
CA GLN A 374 3.42 -25.44 13.17
C GLN A 374 2.63 -24.55 14.13
N GLN A 375 3.30 -23.83 15.04
CA GLN A 375 2.65 -22.86 15.94
C GLN A 375 1.97 -21.74 15.14
N ALA A 376 2.65 -21.16 14.16
CA ALA A 376 2.09 -20.10 13.30
C ALA A 376 0.88 -20.58 12.49
N LEU A 377 0.97 -21.76 11.84
CA LEU A 377 -0.14 -22.35 11.09
C LEU A 377 -1.34 -22.66 11.99
N THR A 378 -1.09 -23.07 13.23
CA THR A 378 -2.16 -23.41 14.20
C THR A 378 -2.86 -22.18 14.74
N ARG A 379 -2.10 -21.11 15.07
CA ARG A 379 -2.63 -19.98 15.85
C ARG A 379 -2.93 -18.73 15.03
N ARG A 380 -2.22 -18.52 13.92
CA ARG A 380 -2.16 -17.23 13.21
C ARG A 380 -2.55 -17.30 11.73
N HIS A 381 -2.86 -18.49 11.22
CA HIS A 381 -3.23 -18.65 9.81
C HIS A 381 -4.68 -18.30 9.52
N ALA A 382 -5.60 -18.59 10.44
CA ALA A 382 -7.02 -18.28 10.28
C ALA A 382 -7.23 -16.76 10.18
N LEU A 383 -8.05 -16.34 9.23
CA LEU A 383 -8.38 -14.95 8.97
C LEU A 383 -9.90 -14.72 9.06
N PRO A 384 -10.35 -13.46 9.19
CA PRO A 384 -11.75 -13.11 9.02
C PRO A 384 -12.32 -13.57 7.68
N GLU A 385 -13.63 -13.80 7.62
CA GLU A 385 -14.33 -14.08 6.36
C GLU A 385 -14.08 -12.97 5.32
N HIS A 386 -14.17 -13.32 4.03
CA HIS A 386 -13.93 -12.40 2.92
C HIS A 386 -12.53 -11.76 2.90
N THR A 387 -11.52 -12.46 3.43
CA THR A 387 -10.10 -12.05 3.36
C THR A 387 -9.17 -13.22 3.08
N ALA A 388 -7.95 -12.98 2.60
CA ALA A 388 -6.98 -14.04 2.32
C ALA A 388 -5.52 -13.63 2.51
N TRP A 389 -4.68 -14.61 2.85
CA TRP A 389 -3.24 -14.45 2.75
C TRP A 389 -2.75 -14.56 1.31
N VAL A 390 -1.79 -13.72 0.94
CA VAL A 390 -0.88 -13.92 -0.18
C VAL A 390 0.34 -14.66 0.36
N ASN A 391 0.31 -15.99 0.25
CA ASN A 391 1.42 -16.84 0.66
C ASN A 391 2.50 -16.84 -0.42
N TYR A 392 3.76 -16.64 -0.02
CA TYR A 392 4.89 -16.50 -0.94
C TYR A 392 6.14 -17.15 -0.34
N VAL A 393 7.11 -17.45 -1.21
CA VAL A 393 8.42 -18.00 -0.80
C VAL A 393 9.49 -16.91 -0.82
N ARG A 394 9.47 -16.03 -1.82
CA ARG A 394 10.37 -14.87 -1.98
C ARG A 394 9.65 -13.69 -2.61
N SER A 395 10.21 -12.51 -2.42
CA SER A 395 9.76 -11.24 -3.01
C SER A 395 10.97 -10.53 -3.66
N HIS A 396 10.76 -9.30 -4.09
CA HIS A 396 11.83 -8.42 -4.57
C HIS A 396 12.74 -7.92 -3.43
N ASP A 397 12.21 -7.86 -2.21
CA ASP A 397 12.93 -7.45 -1.01
C ASP A 397 13.78 -8.58 -0.39
N ASP A 398 14.48 -8.24 0.68
CA ASP A 398 15.20 -9.16 1.56
C ASP A 398 14.26 -10.11 2.34
N ILE A 399 14.81 -10.83 3.34
CA ILE A 399 14.04 -11.66 4.27
C ILE A 399 14.22 -11.10 5.67
N GLY A 400 13.18 -10.44 6.19
CA GLY A 400 13.08 -10.12 7.61
C GLY A 400 12.64 -11.32 8.44
N TRP A 401 13.30 -11.56 9.57
CA TRP A 401 12.94 -12.62 10.53
C TRP A 401 11.82 -12.18 11.48
N THR A 402 10.65 -11.85 10.90
CA THR A 402 9.52 -11.20 11.59
C THR A 402 8.62 -12.17 12.37
N PHE A 403 9.18 -13.26 12.91
CA PHE A 403 8.45 -14.07 13.90
C PHE A 403 8.38 -13.32 15.24
N ALA A 404 7.33 -13.58 16.02
CA ALA A 404 7.12 -12.95 17.32
C ALA A 404 8.05 -13.57 18.37
N ASP A 405 8.68 -12.73 19.20
CA ASP A 405 9.55 -13.20 20.29
C ASP A 405 8.73 -13.91 21.38
N GLU A 406 7.49 -13.46 21.58
CA GLU A 406 6.52 -14.03 22.52
C GLU A 406 6.10 -15.45 22.11
N ASP A 407 5.98 -15.71 20.81
CA ASP A 407 5.69 -17.04 20.28
C ASP A 407 6.91 -17.96 20.43
N ALA A 408 8.10 -17.44 20.09
CA ALA A 408 9.34 -18.20 20.11
C ALA A 408 9.74 -18.64 21.53
N ILE A 409 9.55 -17.77 22.53
CA ILE A 409 9.95 -18.08 23.91
C ILE A 409 9.10 -19.21 24.53
N GLU A 410 7.84 -19.40 24.09
CA GLU A 410 7.02 -20.56 24.50
C GLU A 410 7.63 -21.90 24.08
N LEU A 411 8.41 -21.90 23.00
CA LEU A 411 9.12 -23.07 22.46
C LEU A 411 10.55 -23.18 22.99
N GLY A 412 10.95 -22.31 23.93
CA GLY A 412 12.30 -22.26 24.47
C GLY A 412 13.32 -21.62 23.53
N ILE A 413 12.88 -20.84 22.54
CA ILE A 413 13.73 -20.16 21.56
C ILE A 413 13.85 -18.67 21.95
N VAL A 414 15.08 -18.20 22.17
CA VAL A 414 15.36 -16.77 22.39
C VAL A 414 15.41 -16.08 21.02
N GLY A 415 14.46 -15.19 20.75
CA GLY A 415 14.27 -14.60 19.43
C GLY A 415 15.52 -13.91 18.87
N PHE A 416 16.19 -13.08 19.69
CA PHE A 416 17.44 -12.41 19.30
C PHE A 416 18.52 -13.39 18.84
N ASP A 417 18.87 -14.37 19.67
CA ASP A 417 19.90 -15.38 19.36
C ASP A 417 19.52 -16.20 18.11
N HIS A 418 18.23 -16.49 17.95
CA HIS A 418 17.73 -17.24 16.81
C HIS A 418 17.84 -16.46 15.50
N ARG A 419 17.56 -15.14 15.51
CA ARG A 419 17.80 -14.28 14.35
C ARG A 419 19.28 -14.20 14.00
N GLN A 420 20.18 -14.14 14.99
CA GLN A 420 21.63 -14.21 14.76
C GLN A 420 22.05 -15.53 14.08
N PHE A 421 21.49 -16.66 14.53
CA PHE A 421 21.70 -17.94 13.86
C PHE A 421 21.21 -17.91 12.40
N LEU A 422 19.98 -17.46 12.15
CA LEU A 422 19.39 -17.45 10.80
C LEU A 422 20.16 -16.51 9.85
N ASN A 423 20.52 -15.31 10.31
CA ASN A 423 21.36 -14.38 9.55
C ASN A 423 22.68 -15.04 9.13
N ARG A 424 23.41 -15.63 10.09
CA ARG A 424 24.68 -16.33 9.80
C ARG A 424 24.48 -17.54 8.89
N PHE A 425 23.41 -18.31 9.09
CA PHE A 425 23.10 -19.47 8.26
C PHE A 425 22.89 -19.05 6.80
N TYR A 426 22.02 -18.06 6.57
CA TYR A 426 21.62 -17.67 5.20
C TYR A 426 22.68 -16.91 4.41
N VAL A 427 23.64 -16.27 5.09
CA VAL A 427 24.79 -15.61 4.46
C VAL A 427 26.06 -16.48 4.44
N ASN A 428 25.90 -17.80 4.61
CA ASN A 428 26.98 -18.78 4.56
C ASN A 428 28.12 -18.55 5.58
N ARG A 429 27.78 -18.07 6.77
CA ARG A 429 28.68 -17.86 7.92
C ARG A 429 28.38 -18.80 9.10
N PHE A 430 27.77 -19.95 8.78
CA PHE A 430 27.50 -21.05 9.71
C PHE A 430 27.99 -22.35 9.08
N GLU A 431 28.69 -23.18 9.87
CA GLU A 431 29.27 -24.43 9.38
C GLU A 431 28.19 -25.37 8.82
N GLY A 432 28.43 -25.91 7.62
CA GLY A 432 27.47 -26.80 6.95
C GLY A 432 26.28 -26.10 6.30
N SER A 433 26.24 -24.75 6.26
CA SER A 433 25.17 -24.03 5.56
C SER A 433 25.19 -24.31 4.04
N PHE A 434 24.00 -24.60 3.50
CA PHE A 434 23.77 -24.73 2.06
C PHE A 434 23.46 -23.39 1.39
N ALA A 435 23.15 -22.35 2.17
CA ALA A 435 22.69 -21.07 1.65
C ALA A 435 23.85 -20.25 1.07
N ARG A 436 23.53 -19.37 0.12
CA ARG A 436 24.48 -18.46 -0.55
C ARG A 436 23.90 -17.05 -0.68
N GLY A 437 23.21 -16.60 0.38
CA GLY A 437 22.67 -15.25 0.47
C GLY A 437 23.75 -14.20 0.77
N VAL A 438 23.32 -12.95 0.80
CA VAL A 438 24.13 -11.76 1.09
C VAL A 438 23.44 -11.00 2.23
N PRO A 439 24.17 -10.44 3.21
CA PRO A 439 23.57 -9.58 4.22
C PRO A 439 23.00 -8.30 3.60
N PHE A 440 21.95 -7.76 4.19
CA PHE A 440 21.32 -6.51 3.80
C PHE A 440 20.94 -5.74 5.06
N GLN A 441 21.33 -4.46 5.15
CA GLN A 441 21.04 -3.57 6.28
C GLN A 441 21.45 -4.15 7.65
N ASP A 442 22.70 -4.60 7.78
CA ASP A 442 23.26 -5.08 9.05
C ASP A 442 23.42 -3.88 9.99
N ASN A 443 22.52 -3.72 10.95
CA ASN A 443 22.54 -2.57 11.85
C ASN A 443 23.42 -2.86 13.08
N PRO A 444 24.62 -2.27 13.19
CA PRO A 444 25.52 -2.56 14.31
C PRO A 444 24.97 -2.12 15.67
N ALA A 445 23.97 -1.24 15.71
CA ALA A 445 23.35 -0.78 16.96
C ALA A 445 22.33 -1.78 17.50
N THR A 446 21.67 -2.57 16.64
CA THR A 446 20.64 -3.52 17.04
C THR A 446 21.08 -4.97 16.92
N GLY A 447 22.19 -5.25 16.22
CA GLY A 447 22.53 -6.59 15.74
C GLY A 447 21.52 -7.09 14.71
#